data_AF-A0AAV9Z4M9-F1
#
_entry.id   AF-A0AAV9Z4M9-F1
#
_cell.length_a   1.000
_cell.length_b   1.000
_cell.length_c   1.000
_cell.angle_alpha   90.00
_cell.angle_beta   90.00
_cell.angle_gamma   90.00
#
_symmetry.space_group_name_H-M   'P 1'
#
loop_
_entity.id
_entity.type
_entity.pdbx_description
1 polymer ?
#
loop_
_entity_poly.entity_id
_entity_poly.type
_entity_poly.pdbx_seq_one_letter_code
_entity_poly.pdbx_strand_id
1 'polypeptide(L)'
;MPPKRKKAPNSDAEYKPPKPLKQPRVDADADIDIFFHTSSAPASPRIHPAGASGHSPEVSDDEDEKQDDIAPLPDLLSRLVGSLPSLEPSTLSAACTPPRKARQRAASESPISVPSPATSTIFESPAKPRGGRPRAKKHNMHSRSYFANLTSDERDQLKSSAFARTKLATAENRKKKALQAAEEKLKQEAEAAADRLADEAEKSARMRKNARAFLEQVTMSEDNGGAGFSSAMEFFQSLMSRGGDTDDAQASAILTRFLNTHAVEIIETIIDRVPAVGQEFLDKKFDEKLEKVLQAEGKAIQDLLTRRQNTNTSVMQLLEEFSMEQLGEQLEEVAPTLWRILERTARPNASTRREAQGETRREKRLVSCGSIMPNLDDFLMVCAMLSVSRSQQANNYQVVIGLFLLGSGASKREIEALAHAGLSTSYNAIREHIHQLSAEAVAKFRRLVKEQMFFIVWDNLNIAFRVESQRLRSANHFDNGTTPTGIPVYNPLTGSTKTLHGTLPLSLKPPRTFLKCNIGLLVGDRDPGTVATKPQLILNVRDHVAG
;
A
#
# COMPACT_ATOMS: atom_id res chain seq x y z
N MET A 1 32.96 47.00 -47.91
CA MET A 1 33.08 48.08 -46.90
C MET A 1 33.55 47.47 -45.59
N PRO A 2 34.63 47.95 -44.96
CA PRO A 2 35.15 47.35 -43.74
C PRO A 2 34.37 47.81 -42.48
N PRO A 3 34.31 46.99 -41.42
CA PRO A 3 33.51 47.26 -40.22
C PRO A 3 34.21 48.25 -39.27
N LYS A 4 33.38 49.07 -38.62
CA LYS A 4 33.78 50.19 -37.74
C LYS A 4 34.45 49.69 -36.45
N ARG A 5 35.61 50.27 -36.13
CA ARG A 5 36.32 50.14 -34.84
C ARG A 5 35.49 50.71 -33.69
N LYS A 6 35.29 49.93 -32.62
CA LYS A 6 34.74 50.39 -31.33
C LYS A 6 35.83 51.10 -30.52
N LYS A 7 35.49 52.28 -29.97
CA LYS A 7 36.33 53.07 -29.05
C LYS A 7 36.46 52.36 -27.71
N ALA A 8 37.67 52.36 -27.14
CA ALA A 8 37.94 51.91 -25.77
C ALA A 8 37.34 52.89 -24.74
N PRO A 9 36.88 52.40 -23.57
CA PRO A 9 36.36 53.26 -22.50
C PRO A 9 37.50 53.85 -21.64
N ASN A 10 37.23 55.08 -21.19
CA ASN A 10 38.04 55.93 -20.31
C ASN A 10 38.38 55.26 -18.98
N SER A 11 39.63 55.42 -18.52
CA SER A 11 40.23 54.74 -17.36
C SER A 11 40.17 55.51 -16.02
N ASP A 12 39.33 56.54 -15.88
CA ASP A 12 39.38 57.43 -14.70
C ASP A 12 38.09 57.37 -13.87
N ALA A 13 37.70 56.17 -13.44
CA ALA A 13 36.65 55.98 -12.42
C ALA A 13 37.31 55.67 -11.06
N GLU A 14 37.38 56.70 -10.23
CA GLU A 14 37.82 56.69 -8.84
C GLU A 14 37.05 55.63 -8.02
N TYR A 15 37.76 54.62 -7.53
CA TYR A 15 37.20 53.52 -6.74
C TYR A 15 36.78 54.02 -5.35
N LYS A 16 35.47 54.15 -5.12
CA LYS A 16 34.91 54.32 -3.78
C LYS A 16 34.62 52.94 -3.18
N PRO A 17 35.21 52.59 -2.02
CA PRO A 17 34.92 51.32 -1.37
C PRO A 17 33.45 51.26 -0.93
N PRO A 18 32.80 50.09 -1.02
CA PRO A 18 31.40 49.93 -0.67
C PRO A 18 31.19 50.14 0.83
N LYS A 19 30.13 50.86 1.18
CA LYS A 19 29.67 50.99 2.58
C LYS A 19 29.35 49.59 3.14
N PRO A 20 29.69 49.30 4.41
CA PRO A 20 29.35 48.03 5.02
C PRO A 20 27.83 47.84 5.03
N LEU A 21 27.38 46.77 4.36
CA LEU A 21 25.99 46.33 4.39
C LEU A 21 25.63 45.95 5.83
N LYS A 22 24.54 46.53 6.35
CA LYS A 22 23.94 46.10 7.60
C LYS A 22 23.68 44.60 7.53
N GLN A 23 24.25 43.86 8.47
CA GLN A 23 24.01 42.43 8.63
C GLN A 23 22.50 42.19 8.74
N PRO A 24 21.92 41.22 8.01
CA PRO A 24 20.60 40.72 8.34
C PRO A 24 20.69 40.11 9.73
N ARG A 25 19.70 40.41 10.58
CA ARG A 25 19.48 39.75 11.86
C ARG A 25 19.26 38.28 11.54
N VAL A 26 20.31 37.48 11.72
CA VAL A 26 20.20 36.02 11.72
C VAL A 26 19.65 35.70 13.09
N ASP A 27 18.38 35.29 13.13
CA ASP A 27 17.85 34.62 14.31
C ASP A 27 18.72 33.38 14.51
N ALA A 28 19.42 33.36 15.65
CA ALA A 28 20.23 32.25 16.06
C ALA A 28 19.32 31.03 16.20
N ASP A 29 19.39 30.11 15.23
CA ASP A 29 18.96 28.75 15.43
C ASP A 29 19.71 28.23 16.65
N ALA A 30 18.93 27.89 17.68
CA ALA A 30 19.42 27.38 18.94
C ALA A 30 20.24 26.10 18.68
N ASP A 31 21.52 26.18 19.01
CA ASP A 31 22.34 25.02 19.32
C ASP A 31 21.54 24.11 20.27
N ILE A 32 21.42 22.84 19.89
CA ILE A 32 20.84 21.80 20.75
C ILE A 32 21.90 21.47 21.79
N ASP A 33 22.02 22.32 22.80
CA ASP A 33 22.72 21.99 24.03
C ASP A 33 21.83 21.04 24.83
N ILE A 34 22.16 19.74 24.79
CA ILE A 34 21.63 18.74 25.72
C ILE A 34 22.28 19.01 27.09
N PHE A 35 21.78 20.01 27.81
CA PHE A 35 22.14 20.23 29.21
C PHE A 35 21.53 19.13 30.07
N PHE A 36 22.38 18.33 30.72
CA PHE A 36 21.99 17.51 31.86
C PHE A 36 21.63 18.44 33.03
N HIS A 37 20.37 18.86 33.14
CA HIS A 37 19.89 19.47 34.38
C HIS A 37 19.82 18.41 35.49
N THR A 38 20.73 18.52 36.45
CA THR A 38 20.57 17.93 37.78
C THR A 38 19.48 18.71 38.53
N SER A 39 18.25 18.21 38.46
CA SER A 39 17.14 18.75 39.26
C SER A 39 17.38 18.45 40.74
N SER A 40 17.40 19.49 41.56
CA SER A 40 17.27 19.42 43.01
C SER A 40 15.96 18.73 43.41
N ALA A 41 16.01 17.96 44.50
CA ALA A 41 14.90 17.19 45.04
C ALA A 41 13.67 18.05 45.39
N PRO A 42 12.43 17.59 45.12
CA PRO A 42 11.25 18.22 45.69
C PRO A 42 11.10 17.78 47.15
N ALA A 43 10.80 18.77 48.01
CA ALA A 43 10.47 18.57 49.42
C ALA A 43 9.22 17.69 49.58
N SER A 44 9.27 16.79 50.56
CA SER A 44 8.18 15.90 50.96
C SER A 44 6.89 16.66 51.30
N PRO A 45 5.71 16.15 50.91
CA PRO A 45 4.46 16.72 51.38
C PRO A 45 4.19 16.29 52.84
N ARG A 46 3.85 17.28 53.68
CA ARG A 46 3.34 17.09 55.04
C ARG A 46 1.99 16.38 55.00
N ILE A 47 1.91 15.28 55.74
CA ILE A 47 0.68 14.59 56.11
C ILE A 47 0.00 15.39 57.23
N HIS A 48 -1.29 15.72 57.07
CA HIS A 48 -2.18 16.07 58.17
C HIS A 48 -3.47 15.23 58.12
N PRO A 49 -4.07 14.93 59.29
CA PRO A 49 -4.97 13.80 59.45
C PRO A 49 -6.45 14.14 59.24
N ALA A 50 -7.22 13.06 59.13
CA ALA A 50 -8.66 12.98 58.95
C ALA A 50 -9.49 13.83 59.93
N GLY A 51 -10.57 14.41 59.41
CA GLY A 51 -11.68 14.99 60.17
C GLY A 51 -12.99 14.77 59.41
N ALA A 52 -13.95 14.17 60.09
CA ALA A 52 -15.23 13.71 59.56
C ALA A 52 -16.34 14.76 59.68
N SER A 53 -17.13 14.92 58.61
CA SER A 53 -18.57 15.29 58.56
C SER A 53 -18.89 15.38 57.05
N GLY A 54 -19.93 14.77 56.47
CA GLY A 54 -21.27 14.51 56.97
C GLY A 54 -22.21 15.58 56.42
N HIS A 55 -22.47 15.62 55.11
CA HIS A 55 -23.62 16.29 54.48
C HIS A 55 -23.87 15.73 53.07
N SER A 56 -25.11 15.29 52.83
CA SER A 56 -25.67 14.87 51.55
C SER A 56 -25.78 16.07 50.59
N PRO A 57 -25.71 15.85 49.26
CA PRO A 57 -26.29 16.80 48.32
C PRO A 57 -27.52 16.20 47.62
N GLU A 58 -28.55 17.05 47.58
CA GLU A 58 -29.74 16.93 46.75
C GLU A 58 -29.35 16.85 45.27
N VAL A 59 -30.09 16.00 44.55
CA VAL A 59 -30.10 15.89 43.10
C VAL A 59 -30.79 17.12 42.55
N SER A 60 -30.06 17.92 41.76
CA SER A 60 -30.64 18.92 40.86
C SER A 60 -30.14 18.57 39.45
N ASP A 61 -31.11 18.20 38.61
CA ASP A 61 -30.97 18.00 37.18
C ASP A 61 -30.87 19.37 36.51
N ASP A 62 -29.71 19.69 35.91
CA ASP A 62 -29.54 20.74 34.90
C ASP A 62 -28.40 20.31 33.97
N GLU A 63 -28.74 19.48 32.97
CA GLU A 63 -27.88 19.18 31.83
C GLU A 63 -28.06 20.31 30.79
N ASP A 64 -27.17 21.30 30.84
CA ASP A 64 -26.95 22.26 29.75
C ASP A 64 -26.23 21.54 28.59
N GLU A 65 -27.02 21.10 27.61
CA GLU A 65 -26.58 20.53 26.35
C GLU A 65 -25.88 21.63 25.51
N LYS A 66 -24.54 21.73 25.63
CA LYS A 66 -23.71 22.54 24.73
C LYS A 66 -23.63 21.87 23.36
N GLN A 67 -24.44 22.38 22.46
CA GLN A 67 -24.45 22.07 21.05
C GLN A 67 -23.22 22.73 20.38
N ASP A 68 -22.17 21.94 20.14
CA ASP A 68 -21.03 22.38 19.34
C ASP A 68 -21.44 22.38 17.85
N ASP A 69 -21.48 23.58 17.26
CA ASP A 69 -21.73 23.82 15.84
C ASP A 69 -20.63 23.19 14.97
N ILE A 70 -20.84 21.94 14.55
CA ILE A 70 -20.09 21.31 13.47
C ILE A 70 -20.63 21.88 12.15
N ALA A 71 -19.81 22.66 11.45
CA ALA A 71 -20.11 23.18 10.13
C ALA A 71 -20.49 22.05 9.15
N PRO A 72 -21.50 22.24 8.27
CA PRO A 72 -21.96 21.19 7.37
C PRO A 72 -20.88 20.82 6.35
N LEU A 73 -20.79 19.51 6.09
CA LEU A 73 -19.78 18.82 5.29
C LEU A 73 -19.83 18.98 3.73
N PRO A 74 -20.83 19.61 3.04
CA PRO A 74 -20.91 19.47 1.58
C PRO A 74 -19.92 20.35 0.78
N ASP A 75 -19.17 21.27 1.40
CA ASP A 75 -18.28 22.19 0.64
C ASP A 75 -16.85 21.65 0.42
N LEU A 76 -16.44 20.57 1.12
CA LEU A 76 -15.06 20.06 1.06
C LEU A 76 -14.79 19.06 -0.07
N LEU A 77 -15.76 18.20 -0.41
CA LEU A 77 -15.61 17.26 -1.54
C LEU A 77 -15.63 18.00 -2.89
N SER A 78 -16.40 19.09 -2.98
CA SER A 78 -16.45 19.99 -4.14
C SER A 78 -15.10 20.69 -4.42
N ARG A 79 -14.30 20.96 -3.38
CA ARG A 79 -12.99 21.61 -3.50
C ARG A 79 -11.86 20.66 -3.89
N LEU A 80 -11.95 19.37 -3.55
CA LEU A 80 -10.93 18.38 -3.92
C LEU A 80 -11.03 17.95 -5.40
N VAL A 81 -12.20 18.06 -6.02
CA VAL A 81 -12.43 17.70 -7.44
C VAL A 81 -12.31 18.91 -8.38
N GLY A 82 -12.41 20.14 -7.88
CA GLY A 82 -12.54 21.37 -8.69
C GLY A 82 -11.26 22.08 -9.16
N SER A 83 -10.06 21.53 -8.99
CA SER A 83 -8.80 22.21 -9.35
C SER A 83 -7.95 21.48 -10.39
N LEU A 84 -8.57 21.15 -11.53
CA LEU A 84 -7.87 20.88 -12.79
C LEU A 84 -8.18 22.03 -13.75
N PRO A 85 -7.18 22.77 -14.27
CA PRO A 85 -7.44 23.87 -15.19
C PRO A 85 -8.00 23.37 -16.51
N SER A 86 -9.20 23.87 -16.84
CA SER A 86 -9.85 23.78 -18.14
C SER A 86 -8.89 24.24 -19.24
N LEU A 87 -8.48 23.32 -20.11
CA LEU A 87 -7.84 23.64 -21.39
C LEU A 87 -8.96 23.83 -22.43
N GLU A 88 -9.31 25.09 -22.67
CA GLU A 88 -10.17 25.51 -23.79
C GLU A 88 -9.49 25.22 -25.14
N PRO A 89 -10.21 24.67 -26.14
CA PRO A 89 -9.65 24.38 -27.46
C PRO A 89 -9.67 25.64 -28.33
N SER A 90 -8.50 26.24 -28.52
CA SER A 90 -8.32 27.30 -29.51
C SER A 90 -8.27 26.72 -30.93
N THR A 91 -9.15 27.25 -31.76
CA THR A 91 -9.31 27.06 -33.19
C THR A 91 -8.03 27.40 -33.98
N LEU A 92 -7.45 26.41 -34.67
CA LEU A 92 -6.53 26.66 -35.79
C LEU A 92 -6.85 25.75 -36.98
N SER A 93 -7.38 26.42 -37.99
CA SER A 93 -7.52 26.00 -39.38
C SER A 93 -6.16 26.07 -40.08
N ALA A 94 -5.74 24.97 -40.74
CA ALA A 94 -5.11 24.99 -42.08
C ALA A 94 -4.60 23.59 -42.51
N ALA A 95 -5.21 23.10 -43.60
CA ALA A 95 -4.64 22.36 -44.73
C ALA A 95 -3.46 21.38 -44.52
N CYS A 96 -3.72 20.08 -44.73
CA CYS A 96 -2.88 19.22 -45.56
C CYS A 96 -3.67 18.05 -46.17
N THR A 97 -3.50 17.87 -47.47
CA THR A 97 -4.05 16.87 -48.39
C THR A 97 -3.59 15.43 -48.07
N PRO A 98 -4.31 14.38 -48.50
CA PRO A 98 -4.13 13.02 -48.00
C PRO A 98 -3.17 12.18 -48.87
N PRO A 99 -2.67 11.05 -48.34
CA PRO A 99 -2.41 9.90 -49.17
C PRO A 99 -3.11 8.63 -48.67
N ARG A 100 -3.90 8.08 -49.59
CA ARG A 100 -3.81 6.70 -50.10
C ARG A 100 -4.21 5.53 -49.18
N LYS A 101 -5.34 4.94 -49.57
CA LYS A 101 -5.89 3.62 -49.21
C LYS A 101 -4.82 2.53 -49.02
N ALA A 102 -4.84 1.87 -47.86
CA ALA A 102 -4.17 0.59 -47.63
C ALA A 102 -5.11 -0.40 -46.93
N ARG A 103 -5.76 -1.23 -47.75
CA ARG A 103 -5.92 -2.69 -47.62
C ARG A 103 -6.15 -3.26 -46.21
N GLN A 104 -7.43 -3.54 -45.92
CA GLN A 104 -7.86 -4.49 -44.89
C GLN A 104 -7.15 -5.84 -45.06
N ARG A 105 -6.58 -6.36 -43.97
CA ARG A 105 -6.24 -7.78 -43.82
C ARG A 105 -6.78 -8.30 -42.49
N ALA A 106 -7.45 -9.44 -42.62
CA ALA A 106 -8.19 -10.15 -41.61
C ALA A 106 -7.31 -10.60 -40.43
N ALA A 107 -7.95 -10.66 -39.27
CA ALA A 107 -7.44 -11.11 -38.00
C ALA A 107 -6.98 -12.58 -38.05
N SER A 108 -5.88 -12.89 -37.36
CA SER A 108 -5.47 -14.24 -37.02
C SER A 108 -5.48 -14.36 -35.49
N GLU A 109 -6.54 -14.98 -34.97
CA GLU A 109 -6.68 -15.35 -33.57
C GLU A 109 -5.79 -16.57 -33.26
N SER A 110 -5.24 -16.62 -32.05
CA SER A 110 -4.50 -17.76 -31.50
C SER A 110 -4.88 -17.96 -30.03
N PRO A 111 -4.78 -19.19 -29.51
CA PRO A 111 -5.81 -19.76 -28.66
C PRO A 111 -5.61 -19.54 -27.16
N ILE A 112 -6.74 -19.46 -26.46
CA ILE A 112 -6.86 -19.46 -25.00
C ILE A 112 -6.74 -20.89 -24.47
N SER A 113 -5.83 -21.09 -23.52
CA SER A 113 -5.76 -22.28 -22.66
C SER A 113 -6.45 -21.97 -21.33
N VAL A 114 -7.44 -22.78 -20.94
CA VAL A 114 -7.92 -22.90 -19.55
C VAL A 114 -8.07 -24.40 -19.22
N PRO A 115 -7.63 -24.85 -18.03
CA PRO A 115 -7.80 -26.23 -17.59
C PRO A 115 -9.21 -26.47 -17.04
N SER A 116 -9.75 -27.68 -17.22
CA SER A 116 -10.97 -28.15 -16.56
C SER A 116 -10.68 -29.37 -15.70
N PRO A 117 -11.41 -29.58 -14.58
CA PRO A 117 -11.09 -30.56 -13.56
C PRO A 117 -11.58 -31.97 -13.92
N ALA A 118 -10.96 -32.95 -13.26
CA ALA A 118 -11.25 -34.36 -13.39
C ALA A 118 -12.64 -34.70 -12.81
N THR A 119 -13.51 -35.26 -13.66
CA THR A 119 -14.65 -36.05 -13.21
C THR A 119 -14.59 -37.40 -13.89
N SER A 120 -14.38 -38.43 -13.09
CA SER A 120 -14.35 -39.83 -13.51
C SER A 120 -15.77 -40.31 -13.81
N THR A 121 -16.04 -40.67 -15.06
CA THR A 121 -17.15 -41.55 -15.41
C THR A 121 -16.64 -42.67 -16.28
N ILE A 122 -16.71 -43.88 -15.71
CA ILE A 122 -16.49 -45.16 -16.34
C ILE A 122 -17.60 -45.34 -17.38
N PHE A 123 -17.24 -45.41 -18.66
CA PHE A 123 -18.12 -45.91 -19.72
C PHE A 123 -17.34 -46.89 -20.58
N GLU A 124 -17.80 -48.14 -20.56
CA GLU A 124 -17.32 -49.25 -21.37
C GLU A 124 -17.53 -48.94 -22.86
N SER A 125 -16.47 -49.10 -23.65
CA SER A 125 -16.54 -49.04 -25.11
C SER A 125 -16.77 -50.44 -25.70
N PRO A 126 -17.63 -50.58 -26.72
CA PRO A 126 -17.84 -51.85 -27.40
C PRO A 126 -16.69 -52.19 -28.35
N ALA A 127 -16.33 -53.46 -28.36
CA ALA A 127 -15.25 -54.05 -29.15
C ALA A 127 -15.42 -53.79 -30.67
N LYS A 128 -14.42 -53.18 -31.30
CA LYS A 128 -14.32 -53.08 -32.76
C LYS A 128 -13.82 -54.39 -33.37
N PRO A 129 -14.40 -54.88 -34.48
CA PRO A 129 -13.93 -56.06 -35.18
C PRO A 129 -12.58 -55.79 -35.87
N ARG A 130 -11.64 -56.73 -35.70
CA ARG A 130 -10.33 -56.74 -36.37
C ARG A 130 -10.51 -56.96 -37.87
N GLY A 131 -10.52 -55.88 -38.64
CA GLY A 131 -10.44 -55.93 -40.10
C GLY A 131 -9.11 -56.53 -40.58
N GLY A 132 -9.21 -57.51 -41.47
CA GLY A 132 -8.08 -58.25 -42.03
C GLY A 132 -7.08 -57.36 -42.76
N ARG A 133 -5.78 -57.67 -42.57
CA ARG A 133 -4.68 -57.04 -43.31
C ARG A 133 -4.79 -57.38 -44.81
N PRO A 134 -4.82 -56.38 -45.71
CA PRO A 134 -4.63 -56.66 -47.13
C PRO A 134 -3.18 -57.12 -47.37
N ARG A 135 -3.03 -58.29 -48.00
CA ARG A 135 -1.74 -58.79 -48.51
C ARG A 135 -1.24 -57.83 -49.59
N ALA A 136 -0.21 -57.04 -49.27
CA ALA A 136 0.49 -56.22 -50.25
C ALA A 136 1.20 -57.13 -51.28
N LYS A 137 0.85 -56.95 -52.56
CA LYS A 137 1.54 -57.55 -53.70
C LYS A 137 2.96 -57.00 -53.76
N LYS A 138 3.96 -57.88 -53.68
CA LYS A 138 5.37 -57.54 -53.92
C LYS A 138 5.57 -57.27 -55.42
N HIS A 139 5.68 -56.01 -55.81
CA HIS A 139 6.24 -55.65 -57.11
C HIS A 139 7.75 -55.91 -57.07
N ASN A 140 8.20 -56.84 -57.91
CA ASN A 140 9.59 -57.23 -58.08
C ASN A 140 10.25 -56.19 -59.02
N MET A 141 10.83 -55.13 -58.48
CA MET A 141 11.64 -54.20 -59.29
C MET A 141 13.11 -54.65 -59.29
N HIS A 142 13.55 -55.07 -60.47
CA HIS A 142 14.95 -55.20 -60.84
C HIS A 142 15.64 -53.83 -60.80
N SER A 143 16.48 -53.61 -59.79
CA SER A 143 17.51 -52.56 -59.80
C SER A 143 18.74 -53.04 -59.04
N ARG A 144 19.28 -54.21 -59.44
CA ARG A 144 20.40 -54.87 -58.74
C ARG A 144 21.79 -54.57 -59.33
N SER A 145 21.93 -53.61 -60.26
CA SER A 145 23.23 -53.38 -60.92
C SER A 145 23.97 -52.08 -60.57
N TYR A 146 23.44 -51.23 -59.66
CA TYR A 146 24.13 -49.97 -59.28
C TYR A 146 24.78 -50.00 -57.89
N PHE A 147 24.60 -51.06 -57.09
CA PHE A 147 25.17 -51.16 -55.74
C PHE A 147 26.45 -52.00 -55.64
N ALA A 148 26.93 -52.57 -56.74
CA ALA A 148 28.09 -53.46 -56.73
C ALA A 148 29.44 -52.74 -56.55
N ASN A 149 29.50 -51.43 -56.86
CA ASN A 149 30.76 -50.66 -56.88
C ASN A 149 30.89 -49.64 -55.73
N LEU A 150 29.97 -49.65 -54.76
CA LEU A 150 30.05 -48.77 -53.59
C LEU A 150 30.83 -49.45 -52.46
N THR A 151 31.74 -48.70 -51.84
CA THR A 151 32.48 -49.14 -50.65
C THR A 151 31.51 -49.40 -49.49
N SER A 152 31.95 -50.17 -48.47
CA SER A 152 31.10 -50.50 -47.32
C SER A 152 30.59 -49.23 -46.62
N ASP A 153 31.46 -48.23 -46.48
CA ASP A 153 31.15 -46.97 -45.78
C ASP A 153 30.14 -46.11 -46.56
N GLU A 154 30.24 -46.05 -47.88
CA GLU A 154 29.27 -45.34 -48.72
C GLU A 154 27.88 -45.98 -48.66
N ARG A 155 27.81 -47.33 -48.57
CA ARG A 155 26.55 -48.05 -48.40
C ARG A 155 25.89 -47.74 -47.06
N ASP A 156 26.66 -47.61 -45.99
CA ASP A 156 26.11 -47.31 -44.67
C ASP A 156 25.77 -45.81 -44.51
N GLN A 157 26.49 -44.91 -45.18
CA GLN A 157 26.09 -43.50 -45.32
C GLN A 157 24.81 -43.33 -46.16
N LEU A 158 24.64 -44.08 -47.24
CA LEU A 158 23.41 -44.07 -48.04
C LEU A 158 22.22 -44.65 -47.28
N LYS A 159 22.40 -45.74 -46.54
CA LYS A 159 21.34 -46.32 -45.69
C LYS A 159 20.96 -45.38 -44.55
N SER A 160 21.93 -44.75 -43.88
CA SER A 160 21.65 -43.82 -42.78
C SER A 160 20.97 -42.53 -43.29
N SER A 161 21.40 -41.98 -44.42
CA SER A 161 20.75 -40.81 -45.04
C SER A 161 19.35 -41.12 -45.59
N ALA A 162 19.13 -42.30 -46.18
CA ALA A 162 17.80 -42.76 -46.60
C ALA A 162 16.87 -42.98 -45.40
N PHE A 163 17.40 -43.49 -44.29
CA PHE A 163 16.64 -43.68 -43.05
C PHE A 163 16.29 -42.35 -42.37
N ALA A 164 17.20 -41.37 -42.39
CA ALA A 164 16.94 -40.02 -41.90
C ALA A 164 15.86 -39.31 -42.74
N ARG A 165 15.92 -39.41 -44.07
CA ARG A 165 14.92 -38.83 -44.98
C ARG A 165 13.53 -39.45 -44.81
N THR A 166 13.45 -40.77 -44.60
CA THR A 166 12.18 -41.46 -44.33
C THR A 166 11.61 -41.12 -42.95
N LYS A 167 12.44 -40.98 -41.91
CA LYS A 167 12.01 -40.48 -40.60
C LYS A 167 11.50 -39.03 -40.66
N LEU A 168 12.16 -38.16 -41.40
CA LEU A 168 11.74 -36.76 -41.54
C LEU A 168 10.41 -36.65 -42.32
N ALA A 169 10.28 -37.39 -43.44
CA ALA A 169 9.04 -37.41 -44.21
C ALA A 169 7.86 -38.00 -43.42
N THR A 170 8.09 -39.00 -42.57
CA THR A 170 7.04 -39.55 -41.70
C THR A 170 6.66 -38.61 -40.56
N ALA A 171 7.63 -37.87 -39.99
CA ALA A 171 7.37 -36.82 -38.99
C ALA A 171 6.58 -35.64 -39.57
N GLU A 172 6.93 -35.17 -40.77
CA GLU A 172 6.19 -34.11 -41.46
C GLU A 172 4.75 -34.53 -41.79
N ASN A 173 4.55 -35.76 -42.28
CA ASN A 173 3.21 -36.29 -42.53
C ASN A 173 2.39 -36.44 -41.25
N ARG A 174 3.02 -36.79 -40.12
CA ARG A 174 2.34 -36.81 -38.81
C ARG A 174 1.98 -35.40 -38.34
N LYS A 175 2.87 -34.41 -38.52
CA LYS A 175 2.59 -33.01 -38.18
C LYS A 175 1.45 -32.44 -39.02
N LYS A 176 1.44 -32.70 -40.33
CA LYS A 176 0.34 -32.29 -41.24
C LYS A 176 -0.98 -32.94 -40.83
N LYS A 177 -1.00 -34.24 -40.55
CA LYS A 177 -2.21 -34.93 -40.04
C LYS A 177 -2.69 -34.42 -38.69
N ALA A 178 -1.77 -34.11 -37.76
CA ALA A 178 -2.12 -33.55 -36.46
C ALA A 178 -2.69 -32.14 -36.58
N LEU A 179 -2.14 -31.32 -37.48
CA LEU A 179 -2.64 -29.96 -37.75
C LEU A 179 -4.02 -30.00 -38.41
N GLN A 180 -4.24 -30.89 -39.39
CA GLN A 180 -5.56 -31.11 -39.99
C GLN A 180 -6.59 -31.60 -38.96
N ALA A 181 -6.22 -32.56 -38.10
CA ALA A 181 -7.11 -33.03 -37.04
C ALA A 181 -7.42 -31.93 -35.99
N ALA A 182 -6.46 -31.06 -35.69
CA ALA A 182 -6.68 -29.91 -34.79
C ALA A 182 -7.60 -28.86 -35.42
N GLU A 183 -7.44 -28.58 -36.71
CA GLU A 183 -8.29 -27.66 -37.47
C GLU A 183 -9.73 -28.19 -37.61
N GLU A 184 -9.90 -29.49 -37.89
CA GLU A 184 -11.22 -30.13 -37.91
C GLU A 184 -11.88 -30.10 -36.52
N LYS A 185 -11.12 -30.34 -35.45
CA LYS A 185 -11.64 -30.28 -34.09
C LYS A 185 -12.06 -28.85 -33.71
N LEU A 186 -11.26 -27.85 -34.06
CA LEU A 186 -11.59 -26.44 -33.83
C LEU A 186 -12.83 -26.02 -34.63
N LYS A 187 -12.99 -26.53 -35.85
CA LYS A 187 -14.19 -26.29 -36.66
C LYS A 187 -15.44 -26.95 -36.04
N GLN A 188 -15.34 -28.18 -35.56
CA GLN A 188 -16.44 -28.86 -34.86
C GLN A 188 -16.82 -28.17 -33.54
N GLU A 189 -15.82 -27.69 -32.78
CA GLU A 189 -16.06 -26.92 -31.55
C GLU A 189 -16.72 -25.57 -31.85
N ALA A 190 -16.32 -24.89 -32.93
CA ALA A 190 -16.95 -23.64 -33.38
C ALA A 190 -18.40 -23.83 -33.85
N GLU A 191 -18.69 -24.90 -34.59
CA GLU A 191 -20.05 -25.25 -35.03
C GLU A 191 -20.95 -25.58 -33.84
N ALA A 192 -20.49 -26.42 -32.91
CA ALA A 192 -21.22 -26.74 -31.69
C ALA A 192 -21.42 -25.51 -30.77
N ALA A 193 -20.49 -24.56 -30.76
CA ALA A 193 -20.66 -23.29 -30.03
C ALA A 193 -21.70 -22.39 -30.71
N ALA A 194 -21.73 -22.35 -32.04
CA ALA A 194 -22.73 -21.59 -32.79
C ALA A 194 -24.16 -22.14 -32.57
N ASP A 195 -24.32 -23.46 -32.57
CA ASP A 195 -25.62 -24.11 -32.31
C ASP A 195 -26.12 -23.80 -30.89
N ARG A 196 -25.24 -23.85 -29.87
CA ARG A 196 -25.59 -23.48 -28.49
C ARG A 196 -26.03 -22.02 -28.36
N LEU A 197 -25.33 -21.11 -29.05
CA LEU A 197 -25.71 -19.70 -29.07
C LEU A 197 -27.06 -19.47 -29.76
N ALA A 198 -27.37 -20.24 -30.80
CA ALA A 198 -28.67 -20.18 -31.49
C ALA A 198 -29.80 -20.69 -30.58
N ASP A 199 -29.62 -21.82 -29.90
CA ASP A 199 -30.59 -22.37 -28.95
C ASP A 199 -30.83 -21.43 -27.76
N GLU A 200 -29.77 -20.82 -27.22
CA GLU A 200 -29.87 -19.82 -26.15
C GLU A 200 -30.59 -18.55 -26.63
N ALA A 201 -30.32 -18.09 -27.85
CA ALA A 201 -31.00 -16.95 -28.45
C ALA A 201 -32.50 -17.23 -28.63
N GLU A 202 -32.88 -18.40 -29.14
CA GLU A 202 -34.28 -18.81 -29.29
C GLU A 202 -34.98 -18.91 -27.92
N LYS A 203 -34.33 -19.54 -26.94
CA LYS A 203 -34.85 -19.65 -25.58
C LYS A 203 -35.07 -18.26 -24.96
N SER A 204 -34.12 -17.34 -25.12
CA SER A 204 -34.25 -15.95 -24.64
C SER A 204 -35.36 -15.18 -25.36
N ALA A 205 -35.56 -15.42 -26.67
CA ALA A 205 -36.63 -14.81 -27.45
C ALA A 205 -38.01 -15.31 -26.99
N ARG A 206 -38.13 -16.62 -26.72
CA ARG A 206 -39.34 -17.22 -26.15
C ARG A 206 -39.64 -16.69 -24.75
N MET A 207 -38.62 -16.57 -23.89
CA MET A 207 -38.78 -15.97 -22.56
C MET A 207 -39.24 -14.51 -22.65
N ARG A 208 -38.66 -13.71 -23.56
CA ARG A 208 -39.09 -12.32 -23.80
C ARG A 208 -40.53 -12.22 -24.27
N LYS A 209 -40.97 -13.12 -25.16
CA LYS A 209 -42.37 -13.19 -25.63
C LYS A 209 -43.32 -13.50 -24.47
N ASN A 210 -42.98 -14.49 -23.64
CA ASN A 210 -43.77 -14.86 -22.47
C ASN A 210 -43.81 -13.72 -21.43
N ALA A 211 -42.69 -13.06 -21.17
CA ALA A 211 -42.62 -11.92 -20.25
C ALA A 211 -43.47 -10.74 -20.72
N ARG A 212 -43.53 -10.46 -22.03
CA ARG A 212 -44.42 -9.44 -22.60
C ARG A 212 -45.88 -9.81 -22.44
N ALA A 213 -46.26 -11.04 -22.79
CA ALA A 213 -47.63 -11.52 -22.64
C ALA A 213 -48.09 -11.47 -21.17
N PHE A 214 -47.19 -11.82 -20.24
CA PHE A 214 -47.46 -11.70 -18.81
C PHE A 214 -47.65 -10.24 -18.38
N LEU A 215 -46.78 -9.33 -18.80
CA LEU A 215 -46.93 -7.90 -18.49
C LEU A 215 -48.23 -7.33 -19.07
N GLU A 216 -48.58 -7.69 -20.31
CA GLU A 216 -49.85 -7.31 -20.93
C GLU A 216 -51.02 -7.81 -20.08
N GLN A 217 -51.05 -9.09 -19.71
CA GLN A 217 -52.09 -9.68 -18.87
C GLN A 217 -52.22 -9.00 -17.50
N VAL A 218 -51.11 -8.62 -16.88
CA VAL A 218 -51.09 -7.92 -15.60
C VAL A 218 -51.66 -6.50 -15.73
N THR A 219 -51.38 -5.81 -16.84
CA THR A 219 -51.84 -4.43 -17.09
C THR A 219 -53.23 -4.32 -17.73
N MET A 220 -53.84 -5.44 -18.12
CA MET A 220 -55.20 -5.45 -18.66
C MET A 220 -56.23 -5.21 -17.55
N SER A 221 -57.30 -4.48 -17.88
CA SER A 221 -58.41 -4.23 -16.96
C SER A 221 -59.13 -5.53 -16.59
N GLU A 222 -59.77 -5.55 -15.41
CA GLU A 222 -60.52 -6.72 -14.93
C GLU A 222 -61.65 -7.13 -15.90
N ASP A 223 -62.31 -6.15 -16.53
CA ASP A 223 -63.36 -6.38 -17.54
C ASP A 223 -62.86 -7.22 -18.74
N ASN A 224 -61.56 -7.17 -19.03
CA ASN A 224 -60.92 -7.93 -20.10
C ASN A 224 -60.21 -9.20 -19.58
N GLY A 225 -60.48 -9.62 -18.34
CA GLY A 225 -59.86 -10.78 -17.71
C GLY A 225 -58.40 -10.57 -17.29
N GLY A 226 -57.94 -9.31 -17.21
CA GLY A 226 -56.63 -8.96 -16.67
C GLY A 226 -56.62 -8.86 -15.14
N ALA A 227 -55.44 -8.58 -14.58
CA ALA A 227 -55.28 -8.48 -13.12
C ALA A 227 -55.69 -7.11 -12.54
N GLY A 228 -56.13 -6.16 -13.38
CA GLY A 228 -56.71 -4.89 -12.94
C GLY A 228 -55.72 -3.77 -12.59
N PHE A 229 -54.41 -3.98 -12.77
CA PHE A 229 -53.41 -2.94 -12.48
C PHE A 229 -53.31 -1.94 -13.63
N SER A 230 -53.27 -0.63 -13.33
CA SER A 230 -53.16 0.43 -14.34
C SER A 230 -51.78 0.47 -15.01
N SER A 231 -50.75 -0.04 -14.33
CA SER A 231 -49.39 -0.10 -14.84
C SER A 231 -48.59 -1.23 -14.21
N ALA A 232 -47.51 -1.66 -14.88
CA ALA A 232 -46.57 -2.61 -14.31
C ALA A 232 -45.94 -2.10 -13.00
N MET A 233 -45.73 -0.77 -12.88
CA MET A 233 -45.21 -0.16 -11.66
C MET A 233 -46.19 -0.30 -10.49
N GLU A 234 -47.49 -0.08 -10.72
CA GLU A 234 -48.51 -0.27 -9.69
C GLU A 234 -48.59 -1.73 -9.23
N PHE A 235 -48.49 -2.68 -10.16
CA PHE A 235 -48.37 -4.10 -9.82
C PHE A 235 -47.18 -4.39 -8.91
N PHE A 236 -45.98 -3.91 -9.26
CA PHE A 236 -44.80 -4.07 -8.43
C PHE A 236 -44.93 -3.36 -7.09
N GLN A 237 -45.49 -2.15 -7.04
CA GLN A 237 -45.72 -1.41 -5.80
C GLN A 237 -46.70 -2.17 -4.90
N SER A 238 -47.80 -2.69 -5.44
CA SER A 238 -48.76 -3.51 -4.71
C SER A 238 -48.12 -4.78 -4.17
N LEU A 239 -47.32 -5.46 -5.00
CA LEU A 239 -46.58 -6.67 -4.62
C LEU A 239 -45.60 -6.40 -3.47
N MET A 240 -44.90 -5.26 -3.49
CA MET A 240 -43.91 -4.85 -2.48
C MET A 240 -44.53 -4.27 -1.21
N SER A 241 -45.70 -3.61 -1.32
CA SER A 241 -46.37 -2.95 -0.18
C SER A 241 -47.21 -3.92 0.66
N ARG A 242 -47.58 -5.08 0.10
CA ARG A 242 -48.42 -6.10 0.75
C ARG A 242 -47.79 -6.80 1.96
N GLY A 243 -46.54 -6.49 2.30
CA GLY A 243 -45.81 -7.14 3.40
C GLY A 243 -46.31 -6.80 4.82
N GLY A 244 -47.24 -5.86 4.99
CA GLY A 244 -47.74 -5.41 6.30
C GLY A 244 -49.06 -6.05 6.77
N ASP A 245 -50.01 -6.30 5.86
CA ASP A 245 -51.38 -6.74 6.21
C ASP A 245 -51.58 -8.25 5.94
N THR A 246 -51.11 -9.03 6.92
CA THR A 246 -51.48 -10.37 7.43
C THR A 246 -52.09 -11.53 6.61
N ASP A 247 -52.55 -11.44 5.36
CA ASP A 247 -53.27 -12.60 4.78
C ASP A 247 -52.43 -13.57 3.94
N ASP A 248 -51.22 -13.18 3.50
CA ASP A 248 -50.38 -14.04 2.64
C ASP A 248 -48.88 -14.01 3.03
N ALA A 249 -48.58 -14.44 4.26
CA ALA A 249 -47.22 -14.57 4.76
C ALA A 249 -46.32 -15.42 3.83
N GLN A 250 -46.90 -16.42 3.15
CA GLN A 250 -46.19 -17.26 2.20
C GLN A 250 -45.74 -16.48 0.95
N ALA A 251 -46.60 -15.63 0.39
CA ALA A 251 -46.25 -14.82 -0.78
C ALA A 251 -45.14 -13.81 -0.44
N SER A 252 -45.23 -13.16 0.72
CA SER A 252 -44.20 -12.23 1.22
C SER A 252 -42.85 -12.93 1.43
N ALA A 253 -42.84 -14.15 1.98
CA ALA A 253 -41.62 -14.94 2.14
C ALA A 253 -40.99 -15.35 0.79
N ILE A 254 -41.81 -15.74 -0.19
CA ILE A 254 -41.34 -16.06 -1.55
C ILE A 254 -40.73 -14.83 -2.21
N LEU A 255 -41.42 -13.68 -2.14
CA LEU A 255 -40.93 -12.42 -2.71
C LEU A 255 -39.62 -11.98 -2.06
N THR A 256 -39.53 -12.05 -0.73
CA THR A 256 -38.31 -11.71 0.00
C THR A 256 -37.14 -12.60 -0.41
N ARG A 257 -37.36 -13.92 -0.54
CA ARG A 257 -36.33 -14.84 -1.04
C ARG A 257 -35.92 -14.52 -2.47
N PHE A 258 -36.89 -14.22 -3.34
CA PHE A 258 -36.64 -13.85 -4.72
C PHE A 258 -35.77 -12.58 -4.80
N LEU A 259 -36.14 -11.53 -4.08
CA LEU A 259 -35.38 -10.27 -4.04
C LEU A 259 -33.98 -10.48 -3.45
N ASN A 260 -33.84 -11.21 -2.35
CA ASN A 260 -32.53 -11.52 -1.79
C ASN A 260 -31.62 -12.28 -2.77
N THR A 261 -32.20 -13.07 -3.67
CA THR A 261 -31.43 -13.85 -4.65
C THR A 261 -31.14 -13.04 -5.93
N HIS A 262 -32.08 -12.23 -6.39
CA HIS A 262 -32.05 -11.64 -7.74
C HIS A 262 -32.05 -10.11 -7.78
N ALA A 263 -32.20 -9.40 -6.66
CA ALA A 263 -32.30 -7.93 -6.68
C ALA A 263 -31.07 -7.27 -7.30
N VAL A 264 -29.87 -7.80 -7.05
CA VAL A 264 -28.62 -7.27 -7.65
C VAL A 264 -28.66 -7.38 -9.16
N GLU A 265 -28.97 -8.57 -9.71
CA GLU A 265 -29.07 -8.81 -11.16
C GLU A 265 -30.17 -7.94 -11.81
N ILE A 266 -31.30 -7.76 -11.12
CA ILE A 266 -32.40 -6.89 -11.58
C ILE A 266 -31.93 -5.44 -11.65
N ILE A 267 -31.29 -4.93 -10.59
CA ILE A 267 -30.79 -3.56 -10.53
C ILE A 267 -29.71 -3.34 -11.60
N GLU A 268 -28.75 -4.25 -11.73
CA GLU A 268 -27.72 -4.18 -12.78
C GLU A 268 -28.34 -4.12 -14.18
N THR A 269 -29.32 -5.00 -14.46
CA THR A 269 -30.03 -5.00 -15.75
C THR A 269 -30.79 -3.69 -16.00
N ILE A 270 -31.39 -3.10 -14.96
CA ILE A 270 -32.08 -1.80 -15.07
C ILE A 270 -31.07 -0.70 -15.37
N ILE A 271 -29.95 -0.65 -14.64
CA ILE A 271 -28.88 0.35 -14.82
C ILE A 271 -28.26 0.23 -16.21
N ASP A 272 -27.93 -0.99 -16.66
CA ASP A 272 -27.35 -1.23 -17.99
C ASP A 272 -28.29 -0.78 -19.11
N ARG A 273 -29.61 -0.93 -18.90
CA ARG A 273 -30.61 -0.55 -19.90
C ARG A 273 -30.91 0.94 -19.91
N VAL A 274 -30.93 1.58 -18.74
CA VAL A 274 -31.21 3.01 -18.58
C VAL A 274 -30.19 3.61 -17.60
N PRO A 275 -28.97 3.97 -18.07
CA PRO A 275 -27.90 4.46 -17.19
C PRO A 275 -28.27 5.70 -16.38
N ALA A 276 -29.15 6.55 -16.94
CA ALA A 276 -29.69 7.72 -16.25
C ALA A 276 -30.45 7.37 -14.96
N VAL A 277 -31.16 6.23 -14.93
CA VAL A 277 -31.84 5.74 -13.72
C VAL A 277 -30.82 5.28 -12.69
N GLY A 278 -29.68 4.72 -13.12
CA GLY A 278 -28.58 4.39 -12.22
C GLY A 278 -28.01 5.62 -11.54
N GLN A 279 -27.76 6.70 -12.30
CA GLN A 279 -27.32 7.98 -11.74
C GLN A 279 -28.36 8.57 -10.79
N GLU A 280 -29.63 8.65 -11.20
CA GLU A 280 -30.70 9.17 -10.35
C GLU A 280 -30.91 8.33 -9.08
N PHE A 281 -30.76 7.01 -9.18
CA PHE A 281 -30.84 6.11 -8.03
C PHE A 281 -29.70 6.34 -7.05
N LEU A 282 -28.47 6.52 -7.57
CA LEU A 282 -27.31 6.89 -6.77
C LEU A 282 -27.56 8.23 -6.07
N ASP A 283 -27.88 9.28 -6.84
CA ASP A 283 -28.04 10.66 -6.35
C ASP A 283 -29.20 10.84 -5.35
N LYS A 284 -30.31 10.11 -5.48
CA LYS A 284 -31.52 10.39 -4.67
C LYS A 284 -31.72 9.51 -3.45
N LYS A 285 -31.39 8.21 -3.56
CA LYS A 285 -31.75 7.22 -2.52
C LYS A 285 -30.58 6.44 -2.00
N PHE A 286 -29.59 6.20 -2.85
CA PHE A 286 -28.36 5.58 -2.39
C PHE A 286 -27.59 6.56 -1.52
N ASP A 287 -27.58 7.84 -1.87
CA ASP A 287 -26.91 8.89 -1.11
C ASP A 287 -27.28 8.90 0.36
N GLU A 288 -28.54 9.00 0.78
CA GLU A 288 -28.86 9.11 2.22
C GLU A 288 -28.43 7.88 3.04
N LYS A 289 -28.59 6.66 2.50
CA LYS A 289 -28.24 5.43 3.22
C LYS A 289 -26.74 5.17 3.19
N LEU A 290 -26.13 5.28 2.01
CA LEU A 290 -24.68 5.13 1.85
C LEU A 290 -23.96 6.21 2.64
N GLU A 291 -24.40 7.46 2.59
CA GLU A 291 -23.86 8.56 3.37
C GLU A 291 -23.92 8.23 4.87
N LYS A 292 -25.05 7.75 5.40
CA LYS A 292 -25.13 7.33 6.81
C LYS A 292 -24.13 6.22 7.15
N VAL A 293 -23.95 5.23 6.26
CA VAL A 293 -22.96 4.17 6.44
C VAL A 293 -21.54 4.73 6.41
N LEU A 294 -21.20 5.54 5.41
CA LEU A 294 -19.87 6.14 5.26
C LEU A 294 -19.56 7.17 6.36
N GLN A 295 -20.55 7.89 6.86
CA GLN A 295 -20.40 8.78 8.02
C GLN A 295 -20.13 7.98 9.30
N ALA A 296 -20.83 6.85 9.50
CA ALA A 296 -20.60 5.95 10.63
C ALA A 296 -19.21 5.30 10.56
N GLU A 297 -18.84 4.74 9.40
CA GLU A 297 -17.51 4.18 9.16
C GLU A 297 -16.42 5.25 9.31
N GLY A 298 -16.63 6.45 8.77
CA GLY A 298 -15.71 7.58 8.90
C GLY A 298 -15.52 8.05 10.34
N LYS A 299 -16.58 8.05 11.16
CA LYS A 299 -16.47 8.32 12.61
C LYS A 299 -15.68 7.21 13.32
N ALA A 300 -15.92 5.96 12.96
CA ALA A 300 -15.23 4.85 13.58
C ALA A 300 -13.74 4.80 13.18
N ILE A 301 -13.39 5.15 11.93
CA ILE A 301 -12.00 5.38 11.48
C ILE A 301 -11.34 6.50 12.30
N GLN A 302 -12.05 7.62 12.48
CA GLN A 302 -11.58 8.73 13.31
C GLN A 302 -11.32 8.27 14.75
N ASP A 303 -12.22 7.49 15.36
CA ASP A 303 -12.06 6.98 16.72
C ASP A 303 -10.89 5.99 16.85
N LEU A 304 -10.64 5.17 15.81
CA LEU A 304 -9.52 4.24 15.74
C LEU A 304 -8.16 4.97 15.67
N LEU A 305 -8.09 6.02 14.85
CA LEU A 305 -6.87 6.73 14.52
C LEU A 305 -6.55 7.88 15.49
N THR A 306 -7.56 8.44 16.15
CA THR A 306 -7.39 9.51 17.13
C THR A 306 -6.68 8.97 18.37
N ARG A 307 -5.55 9.56 18.73
CA ARG A 307 -4.87 9.25 19.97
C ARG A 307 -5.77 9.66 21.14
N ARG A 308 -6.30 8.68 21.88
CA ARG A 308 -7.08 8.96 23.09
C ARG A 308 -6.16 9.70 24.07
N GLN A 309 -6.46 10.96 24.37
CA GLN A 309 -5.65 11.78 25.29
C GLN A 309 -5.50 11.13 26.67
N ASN A 310 -6.46 10.27 27.05
CA ASN A 310 -6.48 9.57 28.32
C ASN A 310 -5.65 8.28 28.34
N THR A 311 -5.25 7.75 27.18
CA THR A 311 -4.31 6.64 27.14
C THR A 311 -2.92 7.23 27.33
N ASN A 312 -2.31 6.99 28.49
CA ASN A 312 -0.91 7.32 28.81
C ASN A 312 0.10 6.56 27.92
N THR A 313 -0.25 6.24 26.68
CA THR A 313 0.61 5.61 25.68
C THR A 313 1.74 6.56 25.38
N SER A 314 2.97 6.15 25.71
CA SER A 314 4.17 6.94 25.46
C SER A 314 4.49 6.98 23.95
N VAL A 315 5.29 7.95 23.49
CA VAL A 315 5.71 7.98 22.08
C VAL A 315 6.54 6.74 21.74
N MET A 316 7.36 6.28 22.68
CA MET A 316 8.13 5.04 22.54
C MET A 316 7.22 3.82 22.37
N GLN A 317 6.16 3.71 23.19
CA GLN A 317 5.21 2.59 23.09
C GLN A 317 4.45 2.63 21.76
N LEU A 318 4.04 3.82 21.31
CA LEU A 318 3.42 3.99 19.99
C LEU A 318 4.33 3.47 18.88
N LEU A 319 5.63 3.80 18.88
CA LEU A 319 6.57 3.33 17.88
C LEU A 319 6.86 1.82 17.98
N GLU A 320 6.84 1.25 19.18
CA GLU A 320 7.05 -0.19 19.40
C GLU A 320 5.84 -1.03 18.95
N GLU A 321 4.61 -0.52 19.14
CA GLU A 321 3.36 -1.24 18.87
C GLU A 321 2.78 -0.99 17.47
N PHE A 322 3.16 0.11 16.81
CA PHE A 322 2.58 0.48 15.52
C PHE A 322 2.94 -0.53 14.42
N SER A 323 1.92 -1.07 13.77
CA SER A 323 2.04 -1.93 12.58
C SER A 323 1.05 -1.48 11.51
N MET A 324 1.56 -1.31 10.29
CA MET A 324 0.77 -0.96 9.11
C MET A 324 -0.22 -2.07 8.74
N GLU A 325 0.19 -3.32 8.92
CA GLU A 325 -0.61 -4.51 8.61
C GLU A 325 -1.80 -4.61 9.57
N GLN A 326 -1.54 -4.48 10.87
CA GLN A 326 -2.59 -4.48 11.89
C GLN A 326 -3.55 -3.29 11.72
N LEU A 327 -3.01 -2.11 11.39
CA LEU A 327 -3.86 -0.95 11.13
C LEU A 327 -4.74 -1.15 9.89
N GLY A 328 -4.22 -1.80 8.84
CA GLY A 328 -4.98 -2.18 7.66
C GLY A 328 -6.13 -3.13 7.99
N GLU A 329 -5.85 -4.18 8.77
CA GLU A 329 -6.87 -5.14 9.24
C GLU A 329 -7.97 -4.44 10.07
N GLN A 330 -7.57 -3.57 10.99
CA GLN A 330 -8.51 -2.80 11.82
C GLN A 330 -9.36 -1.84 10.98
N LEU A 331 -8.79 -1.21 9.95
CA LEU A 331 -9.53 -0.32 9.05
C LEU A 331 -10.52 -1.09 8.18
N GLU A 332 -10.16 -2.29 7.70
CA GLU A 332 -11.08 -3.16 6.97
C GLU A 332 -12.25 -3.61 7.87
N GLU A 333 -11.99 -3.91 9.13
CA GLU A 333 -13.02 -4.27 10.11
C GLU A 333 -13.96 -3.09 10.43
N VAL A 334 -13.40 -1.90 10.62
CA VAL A 334 -14.13 -0.70 11.05
C VAL A 334 -14.86 -0.01 9.89
N ALA A 335 -14.34 -0.09 8.67
CA ALA A 335 -14.88 0.59 7.49
C ALA A 335 -14.97 -0.33 6.26
N PRO A 336 -15.71 -1.46 6.35
CA PRO A 336 -15.73 -2.47 5.30
C PRO A 336 -16.34 -1.98 3.98
N THR A 337 -17.30 -1.03 4.03
CA THR A 337 -17.95 -0.51 2.83
C THR A 337 -17.02 0.43 2.08
N LEU A 338 -16.43 1.40 2.78
CA LEU A 338 -15.42 2.30 2.23
C LEU A 338 -14.23 1.51 1.68
N TRP A 339 -13.74 0.52 2.45
CA TRP A 339 -12.67 -0.37 2.02
C TRP A 339 -12.98 -1.06 0.69
N ARG A 340 -14.14 -1.70 0.56
CA ARG A 340 -14.57 -2.36 -0.69
C ARG A 340 -14.73 -1.39 -1.85
N ILE A 341 -15.22 -0.17 -1.61
CA ILE A 341 -15.35 0.86 -2.66
C ILE A 341 -13.96 1.25 -3.16
N LEU A 342 -13.03 1.55 -2.27
CA LEU A 342 -11.67 1.90 -2.63
C LEU A 342 -10.98 0.70 -3.31
N GLU A 343 -11.17 -0.52 -2.82
CA GLU A 343 -10.63 -1.76 -3.41
C GLU A 343 -11.11 -1.96 -4.85
N ARG A 344 -12.40 -1.75 -5.10
CA ARG A 344 -13.00 -1.89 -6.43
C ARG A 344 -12.58 -0.77 -7.38
N THR A 345 -12.40 0.45 -6.89
CA THR A 345 -12.00 1.60 -7.72
C THR A 345 -10.51 1.61 -8.04
N ALA A 346 -9.66 1.14 -7.12
CA ALA A 346 -8.22 0.99 -7.35
C ALA A 346 -7.89 -0.17 -8.29
N ARG A 347 -8.74 -1.22 -8.34
CA ARG A 347 -8.54 -2.34 -9.25
C ARG A 347 -8.86 -1.91 -10.68
N PRO A 348 -7.89 -2.01 -11.63
CA PRO A 348 -8.19 -1.75 -13.02
C PRO A 348 -9.27 -2.74 -13.50
N ASN A 349 -10.30 -2.21 -14.14
CA ASN A 349 -11.39 -3.00 -14.70
C ASN A 349 -10.82 -4.15 -15.54
N ALA A 350 -11.38 -5.36 -15.39
CA ALA A 350 -10.90 -6.56 -16.10
C ALA A 350 -10.84 -6.38 -17.63
N SER A 351 -11.65 -5.47 -18.17
CA SER A 351 -11.63 -5.01 -19.56
C SER A 351 -10.31 -4.33 -19.93
N THR A 352 -9.82 -3.38 -19.13
CA THR A 352 -8.55 -2.67 -19.37
C THR A 352 -7.34 -3.61 -19.32
N ARG A 353 -7.41 -4.67 -18.50
CA ARG A 353 -6.33 -5.66 -18.38
C ARG A 353 -6.13 -6.49 -19.66
N ARG A 354 -7.20 -6.71 -20.45
CA ARG A 354 -7.12 -7.48 -21.70
C ARG A 354 -6.45 -6.69 -22.82
N GLU A 355 -6.68 -5.38 -22.89
CA GLU A 355 -6.02 -4.51 -23.86
C GLU A 355 -4.53 -4.32 -23.54
N ALA A 356 -4.18 -4.17 -22.25
CA ALA A 356 -2.79 -4.03 -21.79
C ALA A 356 -1.94 -5.33 -21.90
N GLN A 357 -2.52 -6.45 -22.33
CA GLN A 357 -1.77 -7.68 -22.63
C GLN A 357 -1.27 -7.73 -24.08
N GLY A 358 -1.77 -6.87 -24.98
CA GLY A 358 -1.38 -6.84 -26.39
C GLY A 358 -0.10 -6.05 -26.70
N GLU A 359 0.26 -5.07 -25.87
CA GLU A 359 1.36 -4.15 -26.18
C GLU A 359 2.64 -4.47 -25.39
N THR A 360 3.56 -5.15 -26.08
CA THR A 360 5.02 -5.13 -25.93
C THR A 360 5.61 -4.91 -24.53
N ARG A 361 5.94 -6.03 -23.86
CA ARG A 361 7.30 -6.41 -23.41
C ARG A 361 8.23 -5.36 -22.76
N ARG A 362 7.74 -4.29 -22.15
CA ARG A 362 8.54 -3.46 -21.21
C ARG A 362 8.19 -3.84 -19.77
N GLU A 363 9.09 -4.65 -19.22
CA GLU A 363 9.35 -4.92 -17.79
C GLU A 363 8.21 -4.69 -16.78
N LYS A 364 7.31 -5.69 -16.72
CA LYS A 364 6.47 -6.00 -15.56
C LYS A 364 7.29 -6.57 -14.38
N ARG A 365 8.44 -5.96 -14.03
CA ARG A 365 9.31 -6.42 -12.94
C ARG A 365 9.20 -5.63 -11.63
N LEU A 366 8.49 -4.50 -11.62
CA LEU A 366 8.27 -3.70 -10.41
C LEU A 366 6.86 -3.77 -9.82
N VAL A 367 5.89 -4.40 -10.50
CA VAL A 367 4.48 -4.43 -10.05
C VAL A 367 3.97 -5.88 -9.82
N SER A 368 4.88 -6.85 -9.72
CA SER A 368 4.50 -8.27 -9.58
C SER A 368 5.35 -9.03 -8.57
N CYS A 369 5.88 -8.34 -7.55
CA CYS A 369 6.19 -8.98 -6.28
C CYS A 369 4.87 -8.92 -5.48
N GLY A 370 4.01 -9.93 -5.51
CA GLY A 370 4.25 -11.16 -4.76
C GLY A 370 3.91 -11.00 -3.27
N SER A 371 3.82 -9.75 -2.78
CA SER A 371 3.28 -9.44 -1.46
C SER A 371 1.75 -9.51 -1.51
N ILE A 372 1.17 -10.14 -0.50
CA ILE A 372 -0.19 -10.67 -0.47
C ILE A 372 -1.28 -9.57 -0.52
N MET A 373 -0.95 -8.28 -0.46
CA MET A 373 -1.89 -7.16 -0.68
C MET A 373 -1.16 -5.95 -1.30
N PRO A 374 -0.97 -5.87 -2.63
CA PRO A 374 -0.26 -4.74 -3.28
C PRO A 374 -0.98 -3.39 -3.18
N ASN A 375 -2.12 -3.32 -2.49
CA ASN A 375 -2.96 -2.13 -2.40
C ASN A 375 -3.16 -1.63 -0.95
N LEU A 376 -2.58 -2.29 0.06
CA LEU A 376 -2.82 -1.93 1.47
C LEU A 376 -2.35 -0.49 1.77
N ASP A 377 -1.19 -0.12 1.22
CA ASP A 377 -0.57 1.18 1.47
C ASP A 377 -1.40 2.34 0.92
N ASP A 378 -2.01 2.17 -0.26
CA ASP A 378 -2.85 3.21 -0.88
C ASP A 378 -4.12 3.47 -0.06
N PHE A 379 -4.78 2.42 0.44
CA PHE A 379 -5.98 2.56 1.26
C PHE A 379 -5.68 3.22 2.59
N LEU A 380 -4.57 2.84 3.21
CA LEU A 380 -4.17 3.40 4.49
C LEU A 380 -3.93 4.91 4.38
N MET A 381 -3.31 5.37 3.29
CA MET A 381 -3.12 6.80 3.05
C MET A 381 -4.45 7.54 2.90
N VAL A 382 -5.41 7.00 2.15
CA VAL A 382 -6.74 7.62 1.99
C VAL A 382 -7.49 7.67 3.31
N CYS A 383 -7.51 6.58 4.08
CA CYS A 383 -8.13 6.53 5.40
C CYS A 383 -7.46 7.50 6.39
N ALA A 384 -6.13 7.62 6.34
CA ALA A 384 -5.39 8.59 7.14
C ALA A 384 -5.76 10.04 6.79
N MET A 385 -5.83 10.39 5.50
CA MET A 385 -6.28 11.71 5.05
C MET A 385 -7.73 12.00 5.47
N LEU A 386 -8.63 11.00 5.37
CA LEU A 386 -10.02 11.11 5.80
C LEU A 386 -10.15 11.31 7.31
N SER A 387 -9.30 10.65 8.11
CA SER A 387 -9.29 10.87 9.56
C SER A 387 -8.90 12.29 9.92
N VAL A 388 -8.00 12.90 9.15
CA VAL A 388 -7.47 14.26 9.41
C VAL A 388 -8.47 15.33 9.01
N SER A 389 -9.22 15.10 7.93
CA SER A 389 -10.30 16.02 7.55
C SER A 389 -11.41 16.06 8.61
N ARG A 390 -11.59 14.98 9.38
CA ARG A 390 -12.57 14.90 10.48
C ARG A 390 -12.02 15.33 11.84
N SER A 391 -10.73 15.12 12.09
CA SER A 391 -10.07 15.44 13.36
C SER A 391 -8.71 16.08 13.11
N GLN A 392 -8.54 17.32 13.59
CA GLN A 392 -7.25 17.99 13.62
C GLN A 392 -6.34 17.49 14.74
N GLN A 393 -6.84 16.60 15.62
CA GLN A 393 -6.01 16.01 16.67
C GLN A 393 -5.08 14.95 16.10
N ALA A 394 -3.85 14.91 16.61
CA ALA A 394 -2.78 14.09 16.08
C ALA A 394 -3.19 12.61 15.97
N ASN A 395 -3.22 12.13 14.72
CA ASN A 395 -3.42 10.74 14.39
C ASN A 395 -2.12 9.97 14.64
N ASN A 396 -2.21 8.82 15.32
CA ASN A 396 -1.08 7.93 15.58
C ASN A 396 -0.28 7.61 14.30
N TYR A 397 -0.97 7.36 13.18
CA TYR A 397 -0.37 7.14 11.88
C TYR A 397 0.52 8.31 11.45
N GLN A 398 0.01 9.53 11.52
CA GLN A 398 0.75 10.73 11.09
C GLN A 398 1.99 10.99 11.94
N VAL A 399 1.93 10.70 13.24
CA VAL A 399 3.08 10.85 14.16
C VAL A 399 4.18 9.87 13.75
N VAL A 400 3.83 8.61 13.48
CA VAL A 400 4.79 7.58 13.07
C VAL A 400 5.39 7.90 11.70
N ILE A 401 4.56 8.25 10.71
CA ILE A 401 5.03 8.66 9.38
C ILE A 401 5.90 9.92 9.46
N GLY A 402 5.54 10.91 10.27
CA GLY A 402 6.35 12.11 10.46
C GLY A 402 7.72 11.82 11.07
N LEU A 403 7.79 10.97 12.10
CA LEU A 403 9.05 10.52 12.69
C LEU A 403 9.87 9.69 11.69
N PHE A 404 9.23 8.82 10.90
CA PHE A 404 9.89 8.04 9.86
C PHE A 404 10.48 8.93 8.75
N LEU A 405 9.73 9.92 8.26
CA LEU A 405 10.20 10.87 7.24
C LEU A 405 11.40 11.66 7.74
N LEU A 406 11.34 12.16 8.98
CA LEU A 406 12.45 12.87 9.59
C LEU A 406 13.69 11.97 9.76
N GLY A 407 13.49 10.73 10.23
CA GLY A 407 14.57 9.73 10.34
C GLY A 407 15.17 9.32 8.98
N SER A 408 14.38 9.42 7.92
CA SER A 408 14.80 9.17 6.53
C SER A 408 15.52 10.37 5.89
N GLY A 409 15.64 11.50 6.61
CA GLY A 409 16.32 12.70 6.12
C GLY A 409 15.46 13.61 5.26
N ALA A 410 14.12 13.48 5.32
CA ALA A 410 13.22 14.41 4.64
C ALA A 410 13.43 15.85 5.15
N SER A 411 13.45 16.80 4.23
CA SER A 411 13.60 18.21 4.57
C SER A 411 12.36 18.75 5.28
N LYS A 412 12.53 19.81 6.08
CA LYS A 412 11.42 20.52 6.74
C LYS A 412 10.32 20.90 5.74
N ARG A 413 10.69 21.33 4.53
CA ARG A 413 9.73 21.74 3.50
C ARG A 413 8.89 20.56 2.98
N GLU A 414 9.49 19.39 2.80
CA GLU A 414 8.77 18.18 2.38
C GLU A 414 7.81 17.70 3.47
N ILE A 415 8.26 17.69 4.72
CA ILE A 415 7.43 17.33 5.87
C ILE A 415 6.24 18.27 6.00
N GLU A 416 6.43 19.59 5.92
CA GLU A 416 5.32 20.56 5.96
C GLU A 416 4.37 20.40 4.77
N ALA A 417 4.89 20.11 3.56
CA ALA A 417 4.03 19.82 2.41
C ALA A 417 3.17 18.57 2.63
N LEU A 418 3.73 17.50 3.19
CA LEU A 418 3.01 16.27 3.53
C LEU A 418 2.05 16.47 4.70
N ALA A 419 2.39 17.32 5.66
CA ALA A 419 1.50 17.70 6.76
C ALA A 419 0.28 18.47 6.25
N HIS A 420 0.47 19.43 5.34
CA HIS A 420 -0.62 20.11 4.67
C HIS A 420 -1.51 19.18 3.82
N ALA A 421 -0.95 18.08 3.28
CA ALA A 421 -1.70 17.04 2.59
C ALA A 421 -2.41 16.05 3.55
N GLY A 422 -2.21 16.18 4.87
CA GLY A 422 -2.79 15.28 5.86
C GLY A 422 -2.07 13.93 6.00
N LEU A 423 -0.88 13.75 5.42
CA LEU A 423 -0.11 12.50 5.46
C LEU A 423 0.81 12.38 6.68
N SER A 424 1.24 13.50 7.25
CA SER A 424 2.19 13.57 8.36
C SER A 424 1.74 14.63 9.38
N THR A 425 2.31 14.61 10.58
CA THR A 425 2.24 15.75 11.49
C THR A 425 3.20 16.86 11.04
N SER A 426 3.00 18.09 11.55
CA SER A 426 3.87 19.23 11.27
C SER A 426 5.28 19.01 11.81
N TYR A 427 6.27 19.69 11.24
CA TYR A 427 7.67 19.53 11.66
C TYR A 427 7.87 19.89 13.14
N ASN A 428 7.18 20.92 13.63
CA ASN A 428 7.25 21.32 15.03
C ASN A 428 6.70 20.24 15.96
N ALA A 429 5.57 19.62 15.62
CA ALA A 429 5.01 18.51 16.40
C ALA A 429 5.94 17.30 16.43
N ILE A 430 6.58 16.98 15.30
CA ILE A 430 7.59 15.92 15.24
C ILE A 430 8.77 16.22 16.17
N ARG A 431 9.25 17.47 16.21
CA ARG A 431 10.33 17.89 17.11
C ARG A 431 9.92 17.75 18.58
N GLU A 432 8.69 18.13 18.94
CA GLU A 432 8.15 17.91 20.28
C GLU A 432 8.11 16.42 20.64
N HIS A 433 7.68 15.56 19.72
CA HIS A 433 7.71 14.10 19.90
C HIS A 433 9.13 13.55 20.05
N ILE A 434 10.13 14.10 19.37
CA ILE A 434 11.54 13.74 19.60
C ILE A 434 12.00 14.13 21.00
N HIS A 435 11.64 15.33 21.47
CA HIS A 435 11.97 15.76 22.84
C HIS A 435 11.30 14.84 23.87
N GLN A 436 10.03 14.47 23.65
CA GLN A 436 9.32 13.49 24.48
C GLN A 436 10.00 12.13 24.45
N LEU A 437 10.33 11.60 23.26
CA LEU A 437 11.02 10.33 23.10
C LEU A 437 12.39 10.31 23.79
N SER A 438 13.14 11.41 23.73
CA SER A 438 14.41 11.59 24.43
C SER A 438 14.22 11.59 25.95
N ALA A 439 13.21 12.30 26.46
CA ALA A 439 12.87 12.30 27.88
C ALA A 439 12.45 10.90 28.37
N GLU A 440 11.64 10.18 27.58
CA GLU A 440 11.23 8.79 27.84
C GLU A 440 12.43 7.85 27.85
N ALA A 441 13.35 7.98 26.89
CA ALA A 441 14.57 7.18 26.83
C ALA A 441 15.49 7.45 28.02
N VAL A 442 15.67 8.71 28.43
CA VAL A 442 16.43 9.07 29.63
C VAL A 442 15.77 8.51 30.88
N ALA A 443 14.44 8.54 30.99
CA ALA A 443 13.71 7.94 32.10
C ALA A 443 13.88 6.41 32.14
N LYS A 444 13.78 5.73 30.98
CA LYS A 444 14.03 4.28 30.83
C LYS A 444 15.47 3.93 31.21
N PHE A 445 16.45 4.70 30.75
CA PHE A 445 17.85 4.53 31.11
C PHE A 445 18.09 4.71 32.60
N ARG A 446 17.60 5.81 33.21
CA ARG A 446 17.70 6.04 34.66
C ARG A 446 17.09 4.91 35.48
N ARG A 447 15.97 4.35 35.02
CA ARG A 447 15.34 3.18 35.63
C ARG A 447 16.24 1.95 35.55
N LEU A 448 16.78 1.65 34.37
CA LEU A 448 17.72 0.54 34.18
C LEU A 448 18.97 0.68 35.07
N VAL A 449 19.56 1.87 35.14
CA VAL A 449 20.72 2.18 35.99
C VAL A 449 20.42 1.93 37.47
N LYS A 450 19.20 2.23 37.94
CA LYS A 450 18.78 2.00 39.34
C LYS A 450 18.49 0.53 39.63
N GLU A 451 17.91 -0.19 38.69
CA GLU A 451 17.45 -1.57 38.89
C GLU A 451 18.54 -2.62 38.63
N GLN A 452 19.48 -2.34 37.72
CA GLN A 452 20.35 -3.35 37.13
C GLN A 452 21.80 -2.89 37.04
N MET A 453 22.73 -3.85 37.12
CA MET A 453 24.12 -3.65 36.78
C MET A 453 24.30 -3.51 35.28
N PHE A 454 25.17 -2.60 34.86
CA PHE A 454 25.52 -2.36 33.46
C PHE A 454 27.00 -1.98 33.35
N PHE A 455 27.58 -2.23 32.18
CA PHE A 455 28.87 -1.69 31.79
C PHE A 455 28.68 -0.35 31.11
N ILE A 456 29.60 0.60 31.35
CA ILE A 456 29.69 1.82 30.56
C ILE A 456 30.88 1.63 29.62
N VAL A 457 30.60 1.60 28.33
CA VAL A 457 31.61 1.60 27.27
C VAL A 457 31.65 3.00 26.70
N TRP A 458 32.83 3.60 26.62
CA TRP A 458 33.01 4.88 25.94
C TRP A 458 33.48 4.58 24.52
N ASP A 459 32.71 5.00 23.53
CA ASP A 459 33.09 4.92 22.13
C ASP A 459 33.29 6.32 21.53
N ASN A 460 34.14 6.42 20.53
CA ASN A 460 34.35 7.64 19.75
C ASN A 460 33.43 7.60 18.53
N LEU A 461 32.30 8.30 18.61
CA LEU A 461 31.39 8.50 17.49
C LEU A 461 31.90 9.64 16.63
N ASN A 462 32.37 9.28 15.43
CA ASN A 462 32.72 10.25 14.40
C ASN A 462 31.55 10.35 13.41
N ILE A 463 30.76 11.41 13.53
CA ILE A 463 29.63 11.66 12.63
C ILE A 463 30.11 12.57 11.51
N ALA A 464 30.13 12.04 10.29
CA ALA A 464 30.52 12.79 9.11
C ALA A 464 29.31 13.52 8.53
N PHE A 465 29.23 14.83 8.71
CA PHE A 465 28.21 15.64 8.05
C PHE A 465 28.69 16.04 6.65
N ARG A 466 28.15 15.36 5.65
CA ARG A 466 28.42 15.65 4.24
C ARG A 466 27.42 16.67 3.74
N VAL A 467 27.93 17.79 3.23
CA VAL A 467 27.13 18.80 2.54
C VAL A 467 27.19 18.49 1.05
N GLU A 468 26.03 18.41 0.40
CA GLU A 468 25.94 18.09 -1.04
C GLU A 468 26.63 19.14 -1.91
N SER A 469 26.60 20.41 -1.51
CA SER A 469 27.29 21.52 -2.16
C SER A 469 28.17 22.24 -1.16
N GLN A 470 29.50 22.09 -1.29
CA GLN A 470 30.45 22.86 -0.50
C GLN A 470 30.33 24.35 -0.86
N ARG A 471 29.84 25.13 0.09
CA ARG A 471 29.80 26.59 0.01
C ARG A 471 30.85 27.15 0.95
N LEU A 472 31.30 28.38 0.71
CA LEU A 472 32.28 29.08 1.57
C LEU A 472 31.93 29.08 3.06
N ARG A 473 30.66 28.87 3.43
CA ARG A 473 30.16 28.78 4.81
C ARG A 473 29.55 27.43 5.19
N SER A 474 29.59 26.44 4.30
CA SER A 474 29.04 25.11 4.53
C SER A 474 30.02 24.11 3.94
N ALA A 475 31.01 23.75 4.75
CA ALA A 475 31.99 22.72 4.44
C ALA A 475 31.57 21.42 5.13
N ASN A 476 32.05 20.30 4.58
CA ASN A 476 31.97 19.03 5.28
C ASN A 476 32.69 19.19 6.63
N HIS A 477 32.02 18.77 7.70
CA HIS A 477 32.62 18.75 9.03
C HIS A 477 32.44 17.38 9.65
N PHE A 478 33.37 17.02 10.51
CA PHE A 478 33.34 15.81 11.29
C PHE A 478 33.13 16.22 12.74
N ASP A 479 31.98 15.82 13.30
CA ASP A 479 31.76 15.94 14.72
C ASP A 479 32.31 14.70 15.39
N ASN A 480 33.34 14.91 16.22
CA ASN A 480 33.93 13.87 17.04
C ASN A 480 33.30 13.96 18.43
N GLY A 481 32.42 13.03 18.76
CA GLY A 481 31.81 12.89 20.07
C GLY A 481 32.33 11.65 20.80
N THR A 482 32.57 11.75 22.10
CA THR A 482 32.73 10.56 22.95
C THR A 482 31.37 10.25 23.58
N THR A 483 30.80 9.09 23.26
CA THR A 483 29.47 8.72 23.75
C THR A 483 29.57 7.52 24.71
N PRO A 484 29.06 7.65 25.95
CA PRO A 484 28.95 6.53 26.86
C PRO A 484 27.75 5.64 26.48
N THR A 485 28.01 4.36 26.20
CA THR A 485 26.99 3.33 25.97
C THR A 485 26.85 2.46 27.22
N GLY A 486 25.63 2.37 27.74
CA GLY A 486 25.30 1.45 28.84
C GLY A 486 24.89 0.08 28.32
N ILE A 487 25.60 -0.98 28.72
CA ILE A 487 25.29 -2.37 28.35
C ILE A 487 24.85 -3.14 29.61
N PRO A 488 23.56 -3.52 29.74
CA PRO A 488 23.08 -4.31 30.87
C PRO A 488 23.84 -5.63 31.02
N VAL A 489 24.17 -6.02 32.26
CA VAL A 489 24.90 -7.26 32.53
C VAL A 489 23.92 -8.44 32.56
N TYR A 490 24.15 -9.43 31.69
CA TYR A 490 23.47 -10.72 31.71
C TYR A 490 24.06 -11.63 32.79
N ASN A 491 23.21 -12.31 33.57
CA ASN A 491 23.65 -13.29 34.56
C ASN A 491 23.61 -14.71 33.97
N PRO A 492 24.76 -15.32 33.63
CA PRO A 492 24.79 -16.64 33.01
C PRO A 492 24.37 -17.77 33.97
N LEU A 493 24.45 -17.56 35.29
CA LEU A 493 24.11 -18.59 36.27
C LEU A 493 22.59 -18.72 36.45
N THR A 494 21.86 -17.61 36.38
CA THR A 494 20.41 -17.59 36.54
C THR A 494 19.65 -17.53 35.22
N GLY A 495 20.35 -17.29 34.11
CA GLY A 495 19.72 -17.00 32.82
C GLY A 495 18.96 -15.67 32.78
N SER A 496 19.11 -14.82 33.80
CA SER A 496 18.38 -13.57 33.92
C SER A 496 19.06 -12.46 33.12
N THR A 497 18.27 -11.71 32.35
CA THR A 497 18.69 -10.46 31.70
C THR A 497 18.83 -9.30 32.69
N LYS A 498 18.37 -9.47 33.94
CA LYS A 498 18.46 -8.48 35.01
C LYS A 498 19.42 -8.97 36.09
N THR A 499 20.60 -8.36 36.16
CA THR A 499 21.55 -8.57 37.26
C THR A 499 21.37 -7.46 38.28
N LEU A 500 20.86 -7.78 39.47
CA LEU A 500 20.68 -6.79 40.55
C LEU A 500 22.03 -6.26 41.04
N HIS A 501 22.04 -5.00 41.49
CA HIS A 501 23.22 -4.38 42.09
C HIS A 501 23.77 -5.23 43.25
N GLY A 502 25.09 -5.39 43.28
CA GLY A 502 25.79 -6.07 44.39
C GLY A 502 25.77 -7.61 44.34
N THR A 503 25.09 -8.23 43.37
CA THR A 503 24.97 -9.70 43.28
C THR A 503 26.12 -10.38 42.55
N LEU A 504 27.02 -9.62 41.91
CA LEU A 504 28.18 -10.18 41.21
C LEU A 504 29.17 -10.82 42.21
N PRO A 505 29.49 -12.12 42.06
CA PRO A 505 30.44 -12.83 42.92
C PRO A 505 31.74 -12.03 43.07
N LEU A 506 32.27 -11.96 44.30
CA LEU A 506 33.54 -11.28 44.56
C LEU A 506 34.70 -11.87 43.75
N SER A 507 34.61 -13.13 43.34
CA SER A 507 35.58 -13.80 42.45
C SER A 507 35.61 -13.23 41.03
N LEU A 508 34.53 -12.59 40.57
CA LEU A 508 34.46 -11.91 39.26
C LEU A 508 34.94 -10.46 39.31
N LYS A 509 35.15 -9.90 40.51
CA LYS A 509 35.82 -8.60 40.65
C LYS A 509 37.32 -8.87 40.54
N PRO A 510 38.06 -8.24 39.59
CA PRO A 510 39.50 -8.37 39.58
C PRO A 510 40.04 -7.99 40.97
N PRO A 511 41.07 -8.70 41.49
CA PRO A 511 41.69 -8.35 42.76
C PRO A 511 42.01 -6.85 42.74
N ARG A 512 41.63 -6.11 43.80
CA ARG A 512 41.97 -4.69 43.90
C ARG A 512 43.49 -4.57 43.95
N THR A 513 44.12 -4.39 42.79
CA THR A 513 45.51 -4.00 42.71
C THR A 513 45.53 -2.51 43.01
N PHE A 514 45.71 -2.16 44.29
CA PHE A 514 46.17 -0.83 44.63
C PHE A 514 47.61 -0.71 44.10
N LEU A 515 47.75 -0.40 42.81
CA LEU A 515 48.92 0.34 42.36
C LEU A 515 48.80 1.67 43.08
N LYS A 516 49.41 1.73 44.27
CA LYS A 516 49.78 2.98 44.90
C LYS A 516 50.63 3.66 43.83
N CYS A 517 49.99 4.51 43.03
CA CYS A 517 50.70 5.38 42.13
C CYS A 517 51.47 6.26 43.10
N ASN A 518 52.71 5.86 43.40
CA ASN A 518 53.70 6.78 43.87
C ASN A 518 53.82 7.77 42.73
N ILE A 519 52.95 8.78 42.74
CA ILE A 519 53.22 10.09 42.19
C ILE A 519 54.39 10.57 43.04
N GLY A 520 55.56 9.97 42.81
CA GLY A 520 56.80 10.64 43.08
C GLY A 520 56.67 11.91 42.27
N LEU A 521 56.54 13.02 42.98
CA LEU A 521 56.89 14.33 42.50
C LEU A 521 58.25 14.20 41.80
N LEU A 522 58.23 13.86 40.52
CA LEU A 522 59.35 14.05 39.63
C LEU A 522 59.43 15.56 39.41
N VAL A 523 59.94 16.25 40.43
CA VAL A 523 60.66 17.51 40.28
C VAL A 523 61.98 17.12 39.60
N GLY A 524 61.87 16.75 38.33
CA GLY A 524 63.02 16.63 37.43
C GLY A 524 63.09 17.93 36.64
N ASP A 525 64.22 18.62 36.77
CA ASP A 525 64.57 19.78 35.94
C ASP A 525 64.24 19.48 34.47
N ARG A 526 63.39 20.32 33.88
CA ARG A 526 63.00 20.20 32.49
C ARG A 526 64.14 20.69 31.61
N ASP A 527 64.73 19.78 30.85
CA ASP A 527 65.44 20.16 29.62
C ASP A 527 64.42 20.66 28.58
N PRO A 528 64.59 21.87 28.00
CA PRO A 528 63.59 22.51 27.14
C PRO A 528 63.48 21.92 25.70
N GLY A 529 63.94 20.70 25.46
CA GLY A 529 64.11 20.18 24.09
C GLY A 529 63.12 19.12 23.60
N THR A 530 62.36 18.46 24.46
CA THR A 530 61.73 17.18 24.08
C THR A 530 60.21 17.20 24.14
N VAL A 531 59.57 17.12 22.98
CA VAL A 531 58.11 17.01 22.82
C VAL A 531 57.67 15.60 23.24
N ALA A 532 57.12 15.47 24.45
CA ALA A 532 56.58 14.21 24.95
C ALA A 532 55.11 14.04 24.54
N THR A 533 54.82 12.93 23.87
CA THR A 533 53.46 12.40 23.64
C THR A 533 52.80 12.00 24.95
N LYS A 534 51.64 12.60 25.27
CA LYS A 534 50.85 12.32 26.48
C LYS A 534 50.27 10.90 26.47
N PRO A 535 50.42 10.10 27.54
CA PRO A 535 49.65 8.88 27.72
C PRO A 535 48.21 9.22 28.16
N GLN A 536 47.22 8.56 27.53
CA GLN A 536 45.82 8.59 27.95
C GLN A 536 45.63 7.76 29.22
N LEU A 537 45.08 8.38 30.27
CA LEU A 537 44.75 7.77 31.55
C LEU A 537 43.29 7.29 31.53
N ILE A 538 43.06 6.00 31.78
CA ILE A 538 41.73 5.44 32.04
C ILE A 538 41.42 5.66 33.52
N LEU A 539 40.59 6.65 33.83
CA LEU A 539 40.12 6.96 35.18
C LEU A 539 38.94 6.06 35.55
N ASN A 540 39.11 5.27 36.61
CA ASN A 540 38.03 4.49 37.22
C ASN A 540 37.31 5.39 38.24
N VAL A 541 36.19 5.98 37.85
CA VAL A 541 35.42 6.90 38.70
C VAL A 541 34.56 6.09 39.66
N ARG A 542 34.98 6.01 40.93
CA ARG A 542 34.08 5.81 42.07
C ARG A 542 34.77 6.25 43.36
N ASP A 543 34.34 7.41 43.88
CA ASP A 543 34.15 7.70 45.31
C ASP A 543 33.75 9.18 45.47
N HIS A 544 32.45 9.47 45.30
CA HIS A 544 31.80 10.66 45.88
C HIS A 544 30.29 10.39 46.01
N VAL A 545 29.93 9.54 46.99
CA VAL A 545 28.63 9.62 47.68
C VAL A 545 28.88 9.25 49.14
N ALA A 546 29.22 10.24 49.94
CA ALA A 546 28.98 10.30 51.38
C ALA A 546 28.85 11.80 51.71
N GLY A 547 27.61 12.24 51.94
CA GLY A 547 27.20 13.63 52.10
C GLY A 547 25.74 13.76 51.71
#